data_AF-Q0TX70-F1
#
_entry.id   AF-Q0TX70-F1
#
_cell.length_a   1.000
_cell.length_b   1.000
_cell.length_c   1.000
_cell.angle_alpha   90.00
_cell.angle_beta   90.00
_cell.angle_gamma   90.00
#
_symmetry.space_group_name_H-M   'P 1'
#
loop_
_entity.id
_entity.type
_entity.pdbx_description
1 polymer ?
#
loop_
_entity_poly.entity_id
_entity_poly.type
_entity_poly.pdbx_seq_one_letter_code
_entity_poly.pdbx_strand_id
1 'polypeptide(L)'
;MGLRNMHWDEWIELDNEFLSYHKLKCERLAERQDKIVKIDARGEKAAWECVREVGGYLAERYPSLYQQLEGGGKGVRNLATGDVFVLEEGGGRNPMEMLARMIQDDIAIMLEREDGEYYLAAGAICLAGFWRLEDKFGMGLSEIHTSGDVPGFKDKLEKVDDKLAWSESIGSEDSEGIGWFTCGGGIGGDDVTQYNGKEMYGDVLLEYLDAEHEGQVRAGVGG
;
A
#
# COMPACT_ATOMS: atom_id res chain seq x y z
N MET A 1 -10.42 -8.35 11.34
CA MET A 1 -10.00 -6.98 11.72
C MET A 1 -11.20 -6.05 11.66
N GLY A 2 -11.28 -5.06 12.55
CA GLY A 2 -12.28 -3.98 12.45
C GLY A 2 -11.59 -2.68 12.04
N LEU A 3 -12.12 -1.99 11.04
CA LEU A 3 -11.64 -0.68 10.61
C LEU A 3 -11.90 0.33 11.74
N ARG A 4 -10.89 1.15 12.06
CA ARG A 4 -11.05 2.28 12.98
C ARG A 4 -10.76 3.56 12.20
N ASN A 5 -11.46 4.64 12.55
CA ASN A 5 -11.14 5.96 12.05
C ASN A 5 -9.69 6.29 12.43
N MET A 6 -8.90 6.63 11.42
CA MET A 6 -7.52 7.11 11.59
C MET A 6 -7.54 8.60 11.91
N HIS A 7 -6.63 9.05 12.78
CA HIS A 7 -6.39 10.48 12.86
C HIS A 7 -5.74 10.95 11.55
N TRP A 8 -6.14 12.11 11.03
CA TRP A 8 -5.59 12.60 9.76
C TRP A 8 -4.06 12.69 9.82
N ASP A 9 -3.49 13.15 10.94
CA ASP A 9 -2.02 13.23 11.14
C ASP A 9 -1.28 11.87 11.13
N GLU A 10 -2.02 10.77 11.12
CA GLU A 10 -1.52 9.39 11.10
C GLU A 10 -1.79 8.69 9.75
N TRP A 11 -2.32 9.39 8.75
CA TRP A 11 -2.66 8.77 7.46
C TRP A 11 -1.45 8.10 6.79
N ILE A 12 -0.31 8.79 6.75
CA ILE A 12 0.94 8.27 6.18
C ILE A 12 2.08 8.66 7.12
N GLU A 13 2.78 7.66 7.64
CA GLU A 13 3.89 7.84 8.57
C GLU A 13 5.23 7.73 7.84
N LEU A 14 6.01 8.82 7.87
CA LEU A 14 7.38 8.82 7.37
C LEU A 14 8.32 8.93 8.57
N ASP A 15 9.27 8.00 8.67
CA ASP A 15 10.25 7.97 9.75
C ASP A 15 11.68 8.27 9.23
N ASN A 16 12.68 8.01 10.08
CA ASN A 16 14.09 8.22 9.74
C ASN A 16 14.63 7.25 8.68
N GLU A 17 13.91 6.17 8.35
CA GLU A 17 14.26 5.19 7.33
C GLU A 17 13.70 5.54 5.94
N PHE A 18 12.86 6.59 5.83
CA PHE A 18 12.26 7.01 4.56
C PHE A 18 13.26 7.08 3.41
N LEU A 19 14.43 7.68 3.62
CA LEU A 19 15.44 7.82 2.56
C LEU A 19 16.07 6.49 2.14
N SER A 20 16.24 5.55 3.08
CA SER A 20 16.73 4.21 2.81
C SER A 20 15.73 3.45 1.92
N TYR A 21 14.45 3.46 2.30
CA TYR A 21 13.39 2.84 1.51
C TYR A 21 13.18 3.53 0.16
N HIS A 22 13.19 4.86 0.11
CA HIS A 22 13.08 5.61 -1.14
C HIS A 22 14.18 5.22 -2.13
N LYS A 23 15.43 5.12 -1.66
CA LYS A 23 16.56 4.68 -2.49
C LYS A 23 16.34 3.27 -3.03
N LEU A 24 15.98 2.32 -2.17
CA LEU A 24 15.71 0.93 -2.55
C LEU A 24 14.56 0.84 -3.57
N LYS A 25 13.47 1.60 -3.36
CA LYS A 25 12.37 1.67 -4.31
C LYS A 25 12.80 2.25 -5.66
N CYS A 26 13.63 3.28 -5.68
CA CYS A 26 14.17 3.83 -6.93
C CYS A 26 15.03 2.81 -7.69
N GLU A 27 15.88 2.05 -7.00
CA GLU A 27 16.69 0.97 -7.59
C GLU A 27 15.79 -0.12 -8.21
N ARG A 28 14.78 -0.59 -7.45
CA ARG A 28 13.84 -1.62 -7.92
C ARG A 28 12.96 -1.13 -9.07
N LEU A 29 12.53 0.13 -9.05
CA LEU A 29 11.81 0.75 -10.17
C LEU A 29 12.68 0.78 -11.43
N ALA A 30 13.95 1.17 -11.33
CA ALA A 30 14.86 1.19 -12.47
C ALA A 30 15.08 -0.22 -13.09
N GLU A 31 15.05 -1.27 -12.27
CA GLU A 31 15.31 -2.64 -12.70
C GLU A 31 14.08 -3.39 -13.23
N ARG A 32 12.91 -3.20 -12.59
CA ARG A 32 11.74 -4.09 -12.76
C ARG A 32 10.39 -3.39 -12.60
N GLN A 33 10.29 -2.12 -12.99
CA GLN A 33 9.06 -1.32 -12.88
C GLN A 33 7.81 -2.04 -13.44
N ASP A 34 7.93 -2.72 -14.57
CA ASP A 34 6.82 -3.41 -15.23
C ASP A 34 6.21 -4.55 -14.39
N LYS A 35 6.94 -5.07 -13.41
CA LYS A 35 6.49 -6.13 -12.50
C LYS A 35 5.93 -5.60 -11.19
N ILE A 36 6.49 -4.49 -10.70
CA ILE A 36 6.18 -3.95 -9.37
C ILE A 36 5.23 -2.75 -9.41
N VAL A 37 5.01 -2.17 -10.59
CA VAL A 37 4.03 -1.11 -10.83
C VAL A 37 3.02 -1.60 -11.86
N LYS A 38 1.75 -1.65 -11.46
CA LYS A 38 0.63 -2.00 -12.35
C LYS A 38 -0.50 -1.00 -12.18
N ILE A 39 -1.20 -0.72 -13.26
CA ILE A 39 -2.41 0.07 -13.28
C ILE A 39 -3.26 -0.37 -14.46
N ASP A 40 -4.54 -0.64 -14.22
CA ASP A 40 -5.51 -0.91 -15.27
C ASP A 40 -6.25 0.37 -15.65
N ALA A 41 -7.01 0.31 -16.76
CA ALA A 41 -7.75 1.46 -17.27
C ALA A 41 -8.80 2.02 -16.29
N ARG A 42 -9.29 1.20 -15.34
CA ARG A 42 -10.25 1.63 -14.31
C ARG A 42 -9.52 2.32 -13.16
N GLY A 43 -8.31 1.86 -12.84
CA GLY A 43 -7.44 2.38 -11.79
C GLY A 43 -6.80 3.73 -12.10
N GLU A 44 -6.67 4.14 -13.37
CA GLU A 44 -5.99 5.40 -13.74
C GLU A 44 -6.52 6.63 -13.02
N LYS A 45 -7.83 6.84 -13.05
CA LYS A 45 -8.45 7.99 -12.41
C LYS A 45 -8.23 7.97 -10.88
N ALA A 46 -8.43 6.80 -10.27
CA ALA A 46 -8.24 6.63 -8.83
C ALA A 46 -6.78 6.83 -8.40
N ALA A 47 -5.82 6.41 -9.23
CA ALA A 47 -4.40 6.63 -8.96
C ALA A 47 -4.02 8.10 -9.01
N TRP A 48 -4.53 8.87 -9.99
CA TRP A 48 -4.31 10.31 -10.04
C TRP A 48 -4.98 11.07 -8.90
N GLU A 49 -6.15 10.62 -8.48
CA GLU A 49 -6.78 11.12 -7.26
C GLU A 49 -5.91 10.84 -6.03
N CYS A 50 -5.45 9.61 -5.86
CA CYS A 50 -4.54 9.25 -4.79
C CYS A 50 -3.25 10.09 -4.81
N VAL A 51 -2.64 10.31 -5.98
CA VAL A 51 -1.46 11.20 -6.13
C VAL A 51 -1.73 12.60 -5.60
N ARG A 52 -2.89 13.19 -5.92
CA ARG A 52 -3.26 14.53 -5.44
C ARG A 52 -3.41 14.57 -3.93
N GLU A 53 -4.15 13.61 -3.37
CA GLU A 53 -4.44 13.57 -1.94
C GLU A 53 -3.15 13.31 -1.14
N VAL A 54 -2.35 12.33 -1.55
CA VAL A 54 -1.07 11.99 -0.90
C VAL A 54 -0.08 13.16 -1.02
N GLY A 55 0.06 13.76 -2.20
CA GLY A 55 0.95 14.90 -2.39
C GLY A 55 0.54 16.11 -1.54
N GLY A 56 -0.75 16.43 -1.51
CA GLY A 56 -1.30 17.50 -0.66
C GLY A 56 -1.06 17.23 0.81
N TYR A 57 -1.38 16.02 1.27
CA TYR A 57 -1.16 15.56 2.64
C TYR A 57 0.30 15.70 3.05
N LEU A 58 1.23 15.18 2.25
CA LEU A 58 2.65 15.18 2.59
C LEU A 58 3.21 16.60 2.71
N ALA A 59 2.78 17.52 1.85
CA ALA A 59 3.20 18.92 1.92
C ALA A 59 2.64 19.65 3.15
N GLU A 60 1.46 19.26 3.65
CA GLU A 60 0.86 19.85 4.85
C GLU A 60 1.40 19.22 6.13
N ARG A 61 1.54 17.89 6.16
CA ARG A 61 1.98 17.11 7.33
C ARG A 61 3.50 17.11 7.55
N TYR A 62 4.27 17.14 6.46
CA TYR A 62 5.74 17.11 6.47
C TYR A 62 6.34 18.29 5.67
N PRO A 63 6.04 19.55 6.01
CA PRO A 63 6.46 20.73 5.22
C PRO A 63 7.98 20.95 5.17
N SER A 64 8.73 20.33 6.08
CA SER A 64 10.21 20.31 6.07
C SER A 64 10.80 19.32 5.07
N LEU A 65 10.00 18.37 4.57
CA LEU A 65 10.39 17.36 3.59
C LEU A 65 9.70 17.55 2.25
N TYR A 66 8.43 17.96 2.24
CA TYR A 66 7.62 18.21 1.05
C TYR A 66 7.16 19.66 0.98
N GLN A 67 7.38 20.32 -0.16
CA GLN A 67 6.92 21.69 -0.39
C GLN A 67 6.08 21.77 -1.66
N GLN A 68 4.98 22.51 -1.60
CA GLN A 68 4.21 22.89 -2.78
C GLN A 68 5.09 23.67 -3.75
N LEU A 69 4.92 23.42 -5.06
CA LEU A 69 5.64 24.15 -6.09
C LEU A 69 5.14 25.61 -6.15
N GLU A 70 6.08 26.55 -6.24
CA GLU A 70 5.77 27.97 -6.35
C GLU A 70 5.03 28.31 -7.66
N GLY A 71 4.21 29.36 -7.64
CA GLY A 71 3.53 29.88 -8.83
C GLY A 71 2.18 29.22 -9.17
N GLY A 72 1.56 28.52 -8.22
CA GLY A 72 0.27 27.85 -8.42
C GLY A 72 0.39 26.50 -9.14
N GLY A 73 1.61 25.93 -9.18
CA GLY A 73 1.82 24.60 -9.70
C GLY A 73 1.11 23.56 -8.83
N LYS A 74 0.27 22.72 -9.44
CA LYS A 74 -0.38 21.58 -8.79
C LYS A 74 0.65 20.46 -8.62
N GLY A 75 1.63 20.67 -7.75
CA GLY A 75 2.81 19.84 -7.66
C GLY A 75 3.52 19.99 -6.32
N VAL A 76 4.28 18.97 -5.95
CA VAL A 76 5.11 18.99 -4.74
C VAL A 76 6.55 18.61 -5.06
N ARG A 77 7.48 19.17 -4.28
CA ARG A 77 8.89 18.81 -4.30
C ARG A 77 9.25 18.11 -3.00
N ASN A 78 9.92 16.96 -3.10
CA ASN A 78 10.65 16.38 -1.98
C ASN A 78 12.01 17.07 -1.85
N LEU A 79 12.26 17.76 -0.74
CA LEU A 79 13.46 18.53 -0.51
C LEU A 79 14.71 17.67 -0.24
N ALA A 80 14.52 16.45 0.28
CA ALA A 80 15.62 15.56 0.60
C ALA A 80 16.10 14.76 -0.63
N THR A 81 15.17 14.31 -1.48
CA THR A 81 15.51 13.53 -2.69
C THR A 81 15.68 14.42 -3.93
N GLY A 82 15.13 15.63 -3.90
CA GLY A 82 15.09 16.55 -5.04
C GLY A 82 14.00 16.24 -6.05
N ASP A 83 13.18 15.22 -5.80
CA ASP A 83 12.09 14.85 -6.70
C ASP A 83 11.03 15.94 -6.81
N VAL A 84 10.49 16.09 -8.01
CA VAL A 84 9.37 16.97 -8.31
C VAL A 84 8.25 16.13 -8.91
N PHE A 85 7.08 16.27 -8.32
CA PHE A 85 5.88 15.54 -8.70
C PHE A 85 4.80 16.52 -9.13
N VAL A 86 4.30 16.37 -10.36
CA VAL A 86 3.14 17.12 -10.87
C VAL A 86 1.90 16.30 -10.54
N LEU A 87 1.04 16.80 -9.65
CA LEU A 87 -0.14 16.10 -9.11
C LEU A 87 -1.35 16.17 -10.06
N GLU A 88 -1.12 16.20 -11.37
CA GLU A 88 -2.18 16.24 -12.38
C GLU A 88 -1.93 15.19 -13.45
N GLU A 89 -3.03 14.72 -14.05
CA GLU A 89 -2.99 13.82 -15.19
C GLU A 89 -2.04 14.33 -16.28
N GLY A 90 -1.23 13.42 -16.82
CA GLY A 90 -0.21 13.77 -17.81
C GLY A 90 1.03 14.46 -17.24
N GLY A 91 1.23 14.45 -15.91
CA GLY A 91 2.40 14.97 -15.19
C GLY A 91 3.75 14.30 -15.50
N GLY A 92 3.85 13.52 -16.59
CA GLY A 92 5.08 12.99 -17.14
C GLY A 92 5.61 11.71 -16.50
N ARG A 93 4.96 11.20 -15.45
CA ARG A 93 5.29 9.92 -14.79
C ARG A 93 4.03 9.10 -14.55
N ASN A 94 4.18 7.78 -14.48
CA ASN A 94 3.11 6.90 -14.03
C ASN A 94 2.67 7.28 -12.59
N PRO A 95 1.37 7.40 -12.30
CA PRO A 95 0.90 7.87 -10.99
C PRO A 95 1.27 6.90 -9.85
N MET A 96 1.27 5.59 -10.09
CA MET A 96 1.67 4.60 -9.08
C MET A 96 3.17 4.63 -8.80
N GLU A 97 3.98 4.91 -9.82
CA GLU A 97 5.41 5.17 -9.63
C GLU A 97 5.65 6.44 -8.82
N MET A 98 4.86 7.50 -9.04
CA MET A 98 4.94 8.71 -8.23
C MET A 98 4.63 8.41 -6.77
N LEU A 99 3.53 7.70 -6.50
CA LEU A 99 3.15 7.29 -5.14
C LEU A 99 4.25 6.48 -4.47
N ALA A 100 4.82 5.48 -5.16
CA ALA A 100 5.93 4.70 -4.64
C ALA A 100 7.15 5.54 -4.25
N ARG A 101 7.39 6.67 -4.91
CA ARG A 101 8.52 7.56 -4.59
C ARG A 101 8.16 8.59 -3.51
N MET A 102 6.87 8.89 -3.32
CA MET A 102 6.40 9.85 -2.32
C MET A 102 6.36 9.27 -0.90
N ILE A 103 5.93 8.02 -0.74
CA ILE A 103 5.71 7.43 0.59
C ILE A 103 6.79 6.40 0.93
N GLN A 104 6.83 5.93 2.18
CA GLN A 104 7.72 4.85 2.61
C GLN A 104 7.17 3.47 2.22
N ASP A 105 5.88 3.26 2.46
CA ASP A 105 5.20 1.99 2.25
C ASP A 105 4.96 1.65 0.76
N ASP A 106 4.52 0.41 0.53
CA ASP A 106 3.91 -0.02 -0.71
C ASP A 106 2.42 0.35 -0.73
N ILE A 107 1.85 0.58 -1.91
CA ILE A 107 0.46 1.01 -2.04
C ILE A 107 -0.31 0.17 -3.04
N ALA A 108 -1.55 -0.16 -2.70
CA ALA A 108 -2.52 -0.85 -3.53
C ALA A 108 -3.81 -0.05 -3.60
N ILE A 109 -4.39 0.05 -4.80
CA ILE A 109 -5.68 0.68 -5.05
C ILE A 109 -6.65 -0.42 -5.45
N MET A 110 -7.67 -0.58 -4.63
CA MET A 110 -8.76 -1.53 -4.82
C MET A 110 -9.99 -0.75 -5.29
N LEU A 111 -10.66 -1.22 -6.34
CA LEU A 111 -11.90 -0.61 -6.83
C LEU A 111 -13.04 -1.63 -6.78
N GLU A 112 -14.19 -1.19 -6.29
CA GLU A 112 -15.43 -1.95 -6.34
C GLU A 112 -15.90 -2.12 -7.80
N ARG A 113 -16.42 -3.30 -8.11
CA ARG A 113 -17.04 -3.61 -9.41
C ARG A 113 -18.54 -3.82 -9.26
N GLU A 114 -19.23 -4.05 -10.37
CA GLU A 114 -20.69 -4.23 -10.42
C GLU A 114 -21.22 -5.40 -9.56
N ASP A 115 -20.35 -6.34 -9.17
CA ASP A 115 -20.65 -7.46 -8.28
C ASP A 115 -20.57 -7.09 -6.79
N GLY A 116 -20.20 -5.86 -6.44
CA GLY A 116 -20.00 -5.39 -5.07
C GLY A 116 -18.66 -5.81 -4.45
N GLU A 117 -17.79 -6.48 -5.23
CA GLU A 117 -16.50 -6.95 -4.76
C GLU A 117 -15.38 -5.98 -5.16
N TYR A 118 -14.35 -5.90 -4.32
CA TYR A 118 -13.19 -5.03 -4.53
C TYR A 118 -12.08 -5.79 -5.26
N TYR A 119 -11.52 -5.17 -6.30
CA TYR A 119 -10.46 -5.77 -7.12
C TYR A 119 -9.23 -4.87 -7.18
N LEU A 120 -8.04 -5.48 -7.20
CA LEU A 120 -6.77 -4.78 -7.30
C LEU A 120 -6.60 -4.14 -8.69
N ALA A 121 -6.86 -2.84 -8.78
CA ALA A 121 -6.90 -2.07 -10.02
C ALA A 121 -5.60 -1.29 -10.28
N ALA A 122 -4.86 -0.93 -9.24
CA ALA A 122 -3.54 -0.34 -9.35
C ALA A 122 -2.66 -0.71 -8.15
N GLY A 123 -1.35 -0.75 -8.33
CA GLY A 123 -0.42 -1.05 -7.25
C GLY A 123 0.99 -0.60 -7.57
N ALA A 124 1.71 -0.18 -6.53
CA ALA A 124 3.16 -0.07 -6.54
C ALA A 124 3.71 -0.83 -5.32
N ILE A 125 4.10 -2.08 -5.57
CA ILE A 125 4.52 -3.05 -4.54
C ILE A 125 6.01 -3.32 -4.75
N CYS A 126 6.83 -2.43 -4.21
CA CYS A 126 8.26 -2.38 -4.44
C CYS A 126 9.03 -3.16 -3.36
N LEU A 127 8.50 -3.24 -2.14
CA LEU A 127 9.20 -3.71 -0.95
C LEU A 127 8.75 -5.10 -0.47
N ALA A 128 7.54 -5.54 -0.85
CA ALA A 128 7.00 -6.82 -0.43
C ALA A 128 7.98 -7.99 -0.68
N GLY A 129 8.29 -8.73 0.39
CA GLY A 129 8.98 -10.02 0.28
C GLY A 129 8.02 -11.09 -0.21
N PHE A 130 6.90 -11.29 0.49
CA PHE A 130 6.15 -12.55 0.47
C PHE A 130 5.11 -12.72 -0.64
N TRP A 131 4.96 -11.75 -1.55
CA TRP A 131 4.08 -11.87 -2.71
C TRP A 131 4.51 -10.93 -3.84
N ARG A 132 4.07 -11.22 -5.06
CA ARG A 132 4.36 -10.39 -6.23
C ARG A 132 3.09 -9.76 -6.76
N LEU A 133 3.16 -8.47 -7.09
CA LEU A 133 2.02 -7.74 -7.68
C LEU A 133 1.53 -8.41 -8.95
N GLU A 134 2.43 -8.84 -9.84
CA GLU A 134 2.08 -9.50 -11.10
C GLU A 134 1.24 -10.77 -10.93
N ASP A 135 1.42 -11.50 -9.82
CA ASP A 135 0.70 -12.73 -9.54
C ASP A 135 -0.71 -12.48 -8.99
N LYS A 136 -0.96 -11.28 -8.46
CA LYS A 136 -2.22 -10.92 -7.78
C LYS A 136 -3.02 -9.83 -8.48
N PHE A 137 -2.45 -9.20 -9.52
CA PHE A 137 -3.06 -8.05 -10.17
C PHE A 137 -4.39 -8.40 -10.82
N GLY A 138 -5.41 -7.57 -10.59
CA GLY A 138 -6.76 -7.77 -11.11
C GLY A 138 -7.62 -8.79 -10.35
N MET A 139 -7.07 -9.47 -9.32
CA MET A 139 -7.81 -10.38 -8.45
C MET A 139 -8.72 -9.63 -7.48
N GLY A 140 -9.77 -10.31 -7.01
CA GLY A 140 -10.64 -9.82 -5.94
C GLY A 140 -9.95 -9.87 -4.57
N LEU A 141 -10.39 -9.05 -3.63
CA LEU A 141 -9.77 -8.94 -2.29
C LEU A 141 -9.65 -10.30 -1.58
N SER A 142 -10.71 -11.11 -1.61
CA SER A 142 -10.72 -12.46 -1.04
C SER A 142 -9.74 -13.40 -1.76
N GLU A 143 -9.66 -13.30 -3.09
CA GLU A 143 -8.76 -14.12 -3.91
C GLU A 143 -7.29 -13.80 -3.64
N ILE A 144 -6.93 -12.52 -3.42
CA ILE A 144 -5.55 -12.11 -3.10
C ILE A 144 -5.03 -12.85 -1.85
N HIS A 145 -5.88 -13.05 -0.85
CA HIS A 145 -5.53 -13.70 0.42
C HIS A 145 -5.58 -15.24 0.36
N THR A 146 -6.45 -15.81 -0.49
CA THR A 146 -6.64 -17.27 -0.60
C THR A 146 -5.76 -17.95 -1.64
N SER A 147 -5.21 -17.19 -2.59
CA SER A 147 -4.43 -17.71 -3.72
C SER A 147 -2.94 -17.89 -3.41
N GLY A 148 -2.47 -17.51 -2.22
CA GLY A 148 -1.20 -18.01 -1.70
C GLY A 148 -1.47 -19.37 -1.06
N ASP A 149 -0.70 -20.41 -1.41
CA ASP A 149 -0.75 -21.72 -0.77
C ASP A 149 -0.19 -21.65 0.67
N VAL A 150 -0.71 -20.72 1.50
CA VAL A 150 -0.36 -20.59 2.91
C VAL A 150 -0.96 -21.80 3.63
N PRO A 151 -0.14 -22.72 4.17
CA PRO A 151 -0.64 -23.93 4.79
C PRO A 151 -1.61 -23.62 5.94
N GLY A 152 -2.86 -24.07 5.82
CA GLY A 152 -3.90 -23.90 6.84
C GLY A 152 -4.81 -22.67 6.70
N PHE A 153 -4.67 -21.85 5.64
CA PHE A 153 -5.51 -20.66 5.41
C PHE A 153 -7.00 -21.00 5.27
N LYS A 154 -7.34 -21.97 4.42
CA LYS A 154 -8.74 -22.41 4.19
C LYS A 154 -9.43 -22.96 5.44
N ASP A 155 -8.69 -23.67 6.29
CA ASP A 155 -9.26 -24.33 7.45
C ASP A 155 -9.41 -23.42 8.67
N LYS A 156 -8.59 -22.35 8.77
CA LYS A 156 -8.49 -21.51 9.98
C LYS A 156 -8.76 -20.01 9.78
N LEU A 157 -8.60 -19.46 8.56
CA LEU A 157 -8.65 -18.02 8.28
C LEU A 157 -9.78 -17.61 7.31
N GLU A 158 -10.11 -18.46 6.33
CA GLU A 158 -11.15 -18.20 5.28
C GLU A 158 -12.54 -17.90 5.87
N LYS A 159 -12.97 -18.63 6.92
CA LYS A 159 -14.29 -18.43 7.54
C LYS A 159 -14.43 -17.15 8.36
N VAL A 160 -13.33 -16.45 8.62
CA VAL A 160 -13.31 -15.19 9.37
C VAL A 160 -13.32 -14.01 8.40
N ASP A 161 -12.60 -14.07 7.27
CA ASP A 161 -12.58 -13.01 6.25
C ASP A 161 -13.95 -12.74 5.62
N ASP A 162 -14.70 -13.79 5.25
CA ASP A 162 -16.05 -13.65 4.64
C ASP A 162 -17.14 -13.15 5.61
N LYS A 163 -16.84 -13.04 6.91
CA LYS A 163 -17.79 -12.58 7.95
C LYS A 163 -17.26 -11.45 8.83
N LEU A 164 -16.12 -10.86 8.46
CA LEU A 164 -15.62 -9.68 9.15
C LEU A 164 -16.43 -8.47 8.70
N ALA A 165 -16.86 -7.69 9.68
CA ALA A 165 -17.77 -6.54 9.55
C ALA A 165 -17.16 -5.35 8.79
N TRP A 166 -16.64 -5.54 7.58
CA TRP A 166 -16.04 -4.47 6.77
C TRP A 166 -17.08 -3.71 5.94
N SER A 167 -18.09 -4.39 5.38
CA SER A 167 -19.14 -3.73 4.56
C SER A 167 -19.98 -2.73 5.36
N GLU A 168 -20.17 -2.95 6.67
CA GLU A 168 -20.92 -2.03 7.55
C GLU A 168 -20.03 -1.01 8.27
N SER A 169 -18.69 -1.19 8.30
CA SER A 169 -17.77 -0.28 9.03
C SER A 169 -17.19 0.84 8.17
N ILE A 170 -17.37 0.80 6.85
CA ILE A 170 -17.04 1.89 5.92
C ILE A 170 -18.07 3.04 6.02
N GLY A 171 -19.23 2.81 6.65
CA GLY A 171 -20.33 3.76 6.71
C GLY A 171 -21.12 3.81 5.40
N SER A 172 -22.21 4.59 5.39
CA SER A 172 -23.05 4.78 4.20
C SER A 172 -22.26 5.49 3.10
N GLU A 173 -22.28 4.97 1.86
CA GLU A 173 -21.68 5.63 0.68
C GLU A 173 -22.24 7.05 0.45
N ASP A 174 -23.45 7.32 0.95
CA ASP A 174 -24.10 8.64 0.94
C ASP A 174 -23.57 9.61 2.02
N SER A 175 -22.52 9.28 2.76
CA SER A 175 -21.97 10.17 3.79
C SER A 175 -21.11 11.28 3.17
N GLU A 176 -21.37 12.53 3.55
CA GLU A 176 -20.68 13.73 3.02
C GLU A 176 -19.19 13.85 3.42
N GLY A 177 -18.59 12.83 4.04
CA GLY A 177 -17.21 12.85 4.55
C GLY A 177 -16.36 11.69 4.07
N ILE A 178 -15.18 11.99 3.51
CA ILE A 178 -14.15 10.98 3.19
C ILE A 178 -13.64 10.37 4.50
N GLY A 179 -13.83 9.06 4.69
CA GLY A 179 -13.34 8.32 5.85
C GLY A 179 -11.99 7.66 5.58
N TRP A 180 -11.02 7.87 6.48
CA TRP A 180 -9.71 7.20 6.43
C TRP A 180 -9.68 6.05 7.43
N PHE A 181 -9.40 4.85 6.93
CA PHE A 181 -9.45 3.63 7.73
C PHE A 181 -8.11 2.90 7.70
N THR A 182 -7.74 2.35 8.85
CA THR A 182 -6.54 1.53 9.03
C THR A 182 -6.94 0.15 9.49
N CYS A 183 -6.21 -0.87 9.03
CA CYS A 183 -6.19 -2.13 9.74
C CYS A 183 -5.33 -1.94 11.00
N GLY A 184 -5.95 -1.92 12.17
CA GLY A 184 -5.25 -1.56 13.41
C GLY A 184 -4.07 -2.48 13.75
N GLY A 185 -2.90 -1.86 13.95
CA GLY A 185 -1.66 -2.42 14.48
C GLY A 185 -0.45 -1.63 13.97
N GLY A 186 -0.11 -0.51 14.61
CA GLY A 186 0.99 0.36 14.20
C GLY A 186 2.32 -0.40 14.14
N ILE A 187 3.03 -0.25 13.02
CA ILE A 187 4.37 -0.80 12.81
C ILE A 187 5.36 0.23 13.36
N GLY A 188 5.41 0.34 14.70
CA GLY A 188 6.25 1.32 15.39
C GLY A 188 6.82 0.72 16.67
N GLY A 189 8.00 0.11 16.56
CA GLY A 189 8.77 -0.47 17.66
C GLY A 189 9.50 -1.74 17.22
N ASP A 190 10.65 -2.03 17.82
CA ASP A 190 11.56 -3.16 17.55
C ASP A 190 10.95 -4.57 17.72
N ASP A 191 9.63 -4.68 17.68
CA ASP A 191 8.87 -5.90 17.90
C ASP A 191 7.75 -6.01 16.85
N VAL A 192 8.07 -6.67 15.73
CA VAL A 192 7.15 -7.05 14.62
C VAL A 192 5.97 -7.89 15.12
N THR A 193 5.95 -8.26 16.41
CA THR A 193 4.99 -9.19 16.95
C THR A 193 3.73 -8.56 17.55
N GLN A 194 3.53 -7.24 17.48
CA GLN A 194 2.26 -6.63 17.91
C GLN A 194 1.15 -6.79 16.86
N TYR A 195 0.80 -8.04 16.56
CA TYR A 195 -0.37 -8.42 15.77
C TYR A 195 -1.51 -8.85 16.69
N ASN A 196 -2.70 -8.29 16.49
CA ASN A 196 -3.93 -8.78 17.15
C ASN A 196 -4.23 -10.20 16.65
N GLY A 197 -3.81 -11.21 17.41
CA GLY A 197 -3.86 -12.62 17.03
C GLY A 197 -2.54 -13.37 17.15
N LYS A 198 -1.45 -12.74 17.60
CA LYS A 198 -0.14 -13.38 17.84
C LYS A 198 -0.25 -14.68 18.65
N GLU A 199 -1.05 -14.69 19.71
CA GLU A 199 -1.27 -15.88 20.54
C GLU A 199 -1.96 -17.05 19.79
N MET A 200 -2.66 -16.77 18.68
CA MET A 200 -3.35 -17.80 17.90
C MET A 200 -2.61 -18.23 16.64
N TYR A 201 -1.82 -17.34 16.05
CA TYR A 201 -1.25 -17.55 14.70
C TYR A 201 0.25 -17.27 14.59
N GLY A 202 0.89 -16.73 15.64
CA GLY A 202 2.28 -16.29 15.61
C GLY A 202 3.25 -17.39 15.20
N ASP A 203 3.16 -18.57 15.81
CA ASP A 203 4.11 -19.66 15.55
C ASP A 203 3.99 -20.20 14.11
N VAL A 204 2.78 -20.23 13.53
CA VAL A 204 2.55 -20.77 12.18
C VAL A 204 2.88 -19.73 11.11
N LEU A 205 2.47 -18.47 11.30
CA LEU A 205 2.76 -17.42 10.32
C LEU A 205 4.24 -17.06 10.31
N LEU A 206 4.90 -16.95 11.46
CA LEU A 206 6.31 -16.56 11.52
C LEU A 206 7.20 -17.65 10.92
N GLU A 207 6.97 -18.93 11.23
CA GLU A 207 7.73 -20.03 10.62
C GLU A 207 7.54 -20.10 9.09
N TYR A 208 6.32 -19.86 8.60
CA TYR A 208 6.04 -19.81 7.17
C TYR A 208 6.72 -18.61 6.50
N LEU A 209 6.62 -17.41 7.11
CA LEU A 209 7.24 -16.20 6.60
C LEU A 209 8.78 -16.32 6.59
N ASP A 210 9.38 -16.91 7.62
CA ASP A 210 10.83 -17.15 7.67
C ASP A 210 11.27 -18.13 6.55
N ALA A 211 10.51 -19.22 6.34
CA ALA A 211 10.80 -20.19 5.28
C ALA A 211 10.67 -19.59 3.87
N GLU A 212 9.65 -18.75 3.64
CA GLU A 212 9.48 -18.03 2.37
C GLU A 212 10.58 -17.00 2.15
N HIS A 213 11.01 -16.28 3.21
CA HIS A 213 12.12 -15.33 3.12
C HIS A 213 13.42 -16.04 2.70
N GLU A 214 13.74 -17.16 3.35
CA GLU A 214 14.90 -17.99 2.96
C GLU A 214 14.80 -18.52 1.53
N GLY A 215 13.60 -18.92 1.11
CA GLY A 215 13.32 -19.35 -0.27
C GLY A 215 13.60 -18.26 -1.29
N GLN A 216 13.23 -17.02 -0.98
CA GLN A 216 13.39 -15.85 -1.85
C GLN A 216 14.83 -15.36 -1.94
N VAL A 217 15.56 -15.37 -0.82
CA VAL A 217 17.00 -15.11 -0.79
C VAL A 217 17.74 -16.14 -1.65
N ARG A 218 17.37 -17.42 -1.55
CA ARG A 218 17.96 -18.50 -2.36
C ARG A 218 17.64 -18.37 -3.85
N ALA A 219 16.45 -17.87 -4.20
CA ALA A 219 16.04 -17.66 -5.58
C ALA A 219 16.60 -16.37 -6.22
N GLY A 220 17.34 -15.56 -5.45
CA GLY A 220 17.89 -14.28 -5.93
C GLY A 220 16.82 -13.21 -6.17
N VAL A 221 15.65 -13.35 -5.54
CA VAL A 221 14.51 -12.42 -5.67
C VAL A 221 14.40 -11.51 -4.44
N GLY A 222 15.02 -11.89 -3.32
CA GLY A 222 15.14 -11.08 -2.11
C GLY A 222 16.47 -10.35 -2.03
N GLY A 223 16.47 -9.07 -2.41
CA GLY A 223 17.54 -8.09 -2.28
C GLY A 223 16.93 -6.69 -2.33
#